data_AF-A0A554LMX9-F1
#
_entry.id   AF-A0A554LMX9-F1
#
_cell.length_a   1.000
_cell.length_b   1.000
_cell.length_c   1.000
_cell.angle_alpha   90.00
_cell.angle_beta   90.00
_cell.angle_gamma   90.00
#
_symmetry.space_group_name_H-M   'P 1'
#
loop_
_entity.id
_entity.type
_entity.pdbx_description
1 polymer ?
#
loop_
_entity_poly.entity_id
_entity_poly.type
_entity_poly.pdbx_seq_one_letter_code
_entity_poly.pdbx_strand_id
1 'polypeptide(L)'
;MSSFAYVSGKIETKNGQCMVDNQIVECPNRSLFGGKTESGTKLDLLPSGFIPDTRNDPLFYGLFVAVILIFALLALFKTKIFDKTLGEYLKPIWYYVVICLSVVAWQYLFGIDDGNTLSLRISQWIWELAIALSVIQLVRKNDFGWGNVFFSGILYSLIIHGTKILIRYLFYDKTLLYVLDRLLYGSLLVMVITCGIGFATILITRSKRNVSEVSPK
;
A
#
# COMPACT_ATOMS: atom_id res chain seq x y z
N MET A 1 -0.09 -10.35 42.52
CA MET A 1 0.28 -10.84 41.18
C MET A 1 -0.57 -10.08 40.18
N SER A 2 -0.02 -8.99 39.62
CA SER A 2 -0.71 -8.13 38.65
C SER A 2 -0.63 -8.78 37.27
N SER A 3 -1.78 -9.25 36.79
CA SER A 3 -1.91 -9.72 35.41
C SER A 3 -1.83 -8.50 34.49
N PHE A 4 -0.76 -8.38 33.70
CA PHE A 4 -0.69 -7.49 32.54
C PHE A 4 -1.61 -8.04 31.43
N ALA A 5 -2.91 -8.01 31.68
CA ALA A 5 -3.89 -8.40 30.68
C ALA A 5 -4.05 -7.24 29.69
N TYR A 6 -3.80 -7.51 28.42
CA TYR A 6 -4.21 -6.65 27.32
C TYR A 6 -5.74 -6.64 27.30
N VAL A 7 -6.38 -5.61 27.85
CA VAL A 7 -7.84 -5.49 27.85
C VAL A 7 -8.27 -4.74 26.60
N SER A 8 -8.92 -5.45 25.67
CA SER A 8 -9.53 -4.85 24.48
C SER A 8 -10.83 -4.16 24.88
N GLY A 9 -10.85 -2.84 24.91
CA GLY A 9 -12.04 -2.05 25.18
C GLY A 9 -11.71 -0.57 25.40
N LYS A 10 -12.74 0.27 25.38
CA LYS A 10 -12.58 1.70 25.70
C LYS A 10 -12.46 1.86 27.20
N ILE A 11 -11.37 2.45 27.67
CA ILE A 11 -11.18 2.76 29.09
C ILE A 11 -12.06 3.98 29.42
N GLU A 12 -12.99 3.81 30.34
CA GLU A 12 -13.84 4.88 30.87
C GLU A 12 -13.46 5.19 32.31
N THR A 13 -13.58 6.46 32.71
CA THR A 13 -13.38 6.86 34.11
C THR A 13 -14.71 7.02 34.79
N LYS A 14 -14.96 6.22 35.83
CA LYS A 14 -16.15 6.31 36.70
C LYS A 14 -15.67 6.45 38.14
N ASN A 15 -16.15 7.49 38.84
CA ASN A 15 -15.82 7.76 40.25
C ASN A 15 -14.31 7.74 40.58
N GLY A 16 -13.46 8.24 39.67
CA GLY A 16 -12.01 8.29 39.87
C GLY A 16 -11.27 6.96 39.66
N GLN A 17 -11.96 5.90 39.22
CA GLN A 17 -11.37 4.62 38.84
C GLN A 17 -11.42 4.42 37.33
N CYS A 18 -10.39 3.78 36.76
CA CYS A 18 -10.39 3.38 35.35
C CYS A 18 -11.10 2.03 35.21
N MET A 19 -12.07 1.98 34.32
CA MET A 19 -12.86 0.78 34.08
C MET A 19 -12.86 0.43 32.58
N VAL A 20 -12.82 -0.86 32.28
CA VAL A 20 -13.20 -1.38 30.97
C VAL A 20 -14.45 -2.21 31.16
N ASP A 21 -15.54 -1.79 30.51
CA ASP A 21 -16.91 -2.24 30.75
C ASP A 21 -17.31 -2.06 32.23
N ASN A 22 -17.00 -3.06 33.07
CA ASN A 22 -17.25 -3.08 34.53
C ASN A 22 -16.05 -3.61 35.35
N GLN A 23 -14.90 -3.84 34.75
CA GLN A 23 -13.69 -4.29 35.46
C GLN A 23 -12.81 -3.10 35.80
N ILE A 24 -12.40 -2.99 37.07
CA ILE A 24 -11.40 -2.02 37.50
C ILE A 24 -10.05 -2.44 36.91
N VAL A 25 -9.50 -1.57 36.06
CA VAL A 25 -8.16 -1.74 35.49
C VAL A 25 -7.22 -0.71 36.10
N GLU A 26 -5.93 -1.03 36.15
CA GLU A 26 -4.92 -0.07 36.55
C GLU A 26 -4.95 1.11 35.55
N CYS A 27 -5.16 2.33 36.06
CA CYS A 27 -5.16 3.50 35.20
C CYS A 27 -3.78 3.61 34.54
N PRO A 28 -3.70 3.77 33.20
CA PRO A 28 -2.42 3.98 32.53
C PRO A 28 -1.71 5.15 33.20
N ASN A 29 -0.52 4.88 33.72
CA ASN A 29 0.24 5.81 34.52
C ASN A 29 0.46 7.11 33.73
N ARG A 30 0.05 8.24 34.33
CA ARG A 30 0.40 9.56 33.82
C ARG A 30 1.92 9.70 33.81
N SER A 31 2.39 10.44 32.80
CA SER A 31 3.75 10.89 32.58
C SER A 31 4.61 11.09 33.83
N LEU A 32 5.92 10.92 33.66
CA LEU A 32 7.05 11.32 34.52
C LEU A 32 6.96 12.69 35.23
N PHE A 33 5.93 13.51 35.00
CA PHE A 33 5.65 14.74 35.75
C PHE A 33 4.15 14.83 36.00
N GLY A 34 3.78 14.84 37.30
CA GLY A 34 2.43 14.66 37.78
C GLY A 34 1.44 15.76 37.38
N GLY A 35 0.26 15.33 36.95
CA GLY A 35 -0.93 16.16 36.89
C GLY A 35 -2.09 15.38 37.50
N LYS A 36 -2.81 15.97 38.45
CA LYS A 36 -4.11 15.48 38.95
C LYS A 36 -5.21 15.97 38.00
N THR A 37 -6.28 15.20 37.82
CA THR A 37 -7.48 15.67 37.12
C THR A 37 -8.65 15.70 38.08
N GLU A 38 -9.36 16.82 38.06
CA GLU A 38 -10.74 16.90 38.52
C GLU A 38 -11.68 16.20 37.52
N SER A 39 -12.81 15.75 38.05
CA SER A 39 -13.76 14.87 37.37
C SER A 39 -14.36 15.47 36.10
N GLY A 40 -14.52 14.64 35.06
CA GLY A 40 -15.54 14.85 34.02
C GLY A 40 -15.05 15.15 32.61
N THR A 41 -13.75 15.35 32.38
CA THR A 41 -13.23 15.58 31.02
C THR A 41 -12.67 14.30 30.41
N LYS A 42 -13.10 13.99 29.18
CA LYS A 42 -12.60 12.88 28.35
C LYS A 42 -11.09 12.73 28.51
N LEU A 43 -10.66 11.53 28.87
CA LEU A 43 -9.25 11.17 29.03
C LEU A 43 -8.63 11.09 27.62
N ASP A 44 -8.13 12.20 27.08
CA ASP A 44 -7.25 12.16 25.93
C ASP A 44 -5.90 11.60 26.40
N LEU A 45 -5.73 10.29 26.24
CA LEU A 45 -4.55 9.49 26.58
C LEU A 45 -3.33 9.76 25.69
N LEU A 46 -3.32 10.88 24.96
CA LEU A 46 -2.33 11.15 23.94
C LEU A 46 -1.14 11.89 24.56
N PRO A 47 0.11 11.46 24.27
CA PRO A 47 1.30 12.12 24.81
C PRO A 47 1.35 13.60 24.42
N SER A 48 1.95 14.42 25.27
CA SER A 48 2.21 15.84 24.97
C SER A 48 3.11 15.94 23.73
N GLY A 49 2.52 16.34 22.60
CA GLY A 49 3.16 16.34 21.28
C GLY A 49 2.55 15.38 20.27
N PHE A 50 1.47 14.66 20.62
CA PHE A 50 0.69 13.91 19.65
C PHE A 50 0.10 14.87 18.62
N ILE A 51 0.57 14.78 17.38
CA ILE A 51 -0.02 15.50 16.26
C ILE A 51 -1.28 14.70 15.87
N PRO A 52 -2.49 15.25 16.06
CA PRO A 52 -3.69 14.57 15.62
C PRO A 52 -3.60 14.37 14.11
N ASP A 53 -3.63 13.12 13.66
CA ASP A 53 -3.69 12.80 12.25
C ASP A 53 -4.98 13.38 11.69
N THR A 54 -4.83 14.38 10.83
CA THR A 54 -5.93 15.14 10.27
C THR A 54 -5.87 15.03 8.76
N ARG A 55 -7.02 15.30 8.14
CA ARG A 55 -7.08 15.49 6.70
C ARG A 55 -6.27 16.74 6.34
N ASN A 56 -5.40 16.61 5.35
CA ASN A 56 -4.57 17.71 4.84
C ASN A 56 -4.70 17.77 3.32
N ASP A 57 -5.84 18.32 2.88
CA ASP A 57 -6.23 18.38 1.47
C ASP A 57 -5.18 19.08 0.59
N PRO A 58 -4.64 20.26 0.97
CA PRO A 58 -3.66 20.94 0.13
C PRO A 58 -2.42 20.08 -0.16
N LEU A 59 -1.90 19.40 0.86
CA LEU A 59 -0.74 18.53 0.70
C LEU A 59 -1.08 17.29 -0.13
N PHE A 60 -2.22 16.65 0.13
CA PHE A 60 -2.65 15.48 -0.62
C PHE A 60 -2.83 15.79 -2.11
N TYR A 61 -3.57 16.85 -2.44
CA TYR A 61 -3.78 17.26 -3.83
C TYR A 61 -2.48 17.74 -4.48
N GLY A 62 -1.61 18.44 -3.75
CA GLY A 62 -0.29 18.83 -4.24
C GLY A 62 0.55 17.62 -4.65
N LEU A 63 0.64 16.60 -3.80
CA LEU A 63 1.34 15.35 -4.11
C LEU A 63 0.69 14.60 -5.28
N PHE A 64 -0.64 14.53 -5.31
CA PHE A 64 -1.37 13.84 -6.37
C PHE A 64 -1.15 14.49 -7.74
N VAL A 65 -1.26 15.82 -7.82
CA VAL A 65 -1.00 16.59 -9.04
C VAL A 65 0.45 16.45 -9.47
N ALA A 66 1.41 16.49 -8.53
CA ALA A 66 2.82 16.29 -8.86
C ALA A 66 3.08 14.92 -9.50
N VAL A 67 2.48 13.85 -8.97
CA VAL A 67 2.58 12.50 -9.56
C VAL A 67 1.99 12.46 -10.97
N ILE A 68 0.80 13.05 -11.18
CA ILE A 68 0.17 13.13 -12.52
C ILE A 68 1.07 13.88 -13.49
N LEU A 69 1.61 15.03 -13.08
CA LEU A 69 2.48 15.84 -13.93
C LEU A 69 3.74 15.08 -14.30
N ILE A 70 4.39 14.37 -13.36
CA ILE A 70 5.56 13.55 -13.66
C ILE A 70 5.22 12.51 -14.73
N PHE A 71 4.12 11.75 -14.58
CA PHE A 71 3.73 10.76 -15.59
C PHE A 71 3.34 11.37 -16.93
N ALA A 72 2.65 12.51 -16.94
CA ALA A 72 2.31 13.23 -18.15
C ALA A 72 3.56 13.69 -18.89
N LEU A 73 4.53 14.27 -18.19
CA LEU A 73 5.81 14.69 -18.77
C LEU A 73 6.59 13.50 -19.31
N LEU A 74 6.68 12.39 -18.55
CA LEU A 74 7.32 11.15 -19.02
C LEU A 74 6.67 10.61 -20.30
N ALA A 75 5.33 10.68 -20.41
CA ALA A 75 4.59 10.23 -21.57
C ALA A 75 4.79 11.14 -22.79
N LEU A 76 4.65 12.46 -22.61
CA LEU A 76 4.71 13.45 -23.67
C LEU A 76 6.11 13.57 -24.26
N PHE A 77 7.14 13.64 -23.40
CA PHE A 77 8.52 13.77 -23.84
C PHE A 77 9.18 12.44 -24.18
N LYS A 78 8.47 11.31 -24.00
CA LYS A 78 9.00 9.96 -24.23
C LYS A 78 10.34 9.75 -23.51
N THR A 79 10.46 10.30 -22.30
CA THR A 79 11.66 10.16 -21.49
C THR A 79 11.93 8.69 -21.21
N LYS A 80 13.17 8.26 -21.41
CA LYS A 80 13.58 6.87 -21.17
C LYS A 80 14.00 6.69 -19.71
N ILE A 81 13.50 5.63 -19.10
CA ILE A 81 13.90 5.15 -17.78
C ILE A 81 14.42 3.72 -18.00
N PHE A 82 15.69 3.49 -17.69
CA PHE A 82 16.38 2.22 -18.03
C PHE A 82 16.17 1.82 -19.51
N ASP A 83 16.39 2.78 -20.42
CA ASP A 83 16.27 2.62 -21.88
C ASP A 83 14.86 2.35 -22.44
N LYS A 84 13.83 2.35 -21.59
CA LYS A 84 12.42 2.15 -21.98
C LYS A 84 11.60 3.40 -21.68
N THR A 85 10.73 3.77 -22.60
CA THR A 85 9.74 4.84 -22.44
C THR A 85 8.54 4.34 -21.64
N LEU A 86 7.75 5.23 -21.03
CA LEU A 86 6.52 4.85 -20.31
C LEU A 86 5.55 4.04 -21.19
N GLY A 87 5.50 4.34 -22.50
CA GLY A 87 4.73 3.57 -23.47
C GLY A 87 5.23 2.13 -23.62
N GLU A 88 6.54 1.89 -23.61
CA GLU A 88 7.12 0.55 -23.66
C GLU A 88 6.93 -0.23 -22.35
N TYR A 89 6.79 0.45 -21.22
CA TYR A 89 6.39 -0.16 -19.96
C TYR A 89 4.94 -0.64 -19.98
N LEU A 90 4.01 0.18 -20.48
CA LEU A 90 2.57 -0.08 -20.33
C LEU A 90 1.95 -0.77 -21.53
N LYS A 91 2.33 -0.42 -22.77
CA LYS A 91 1.68 -0.92 -23.99
C LYS A 91 1.69 -2.45 -24.11
N PRO A 92 2.75 -3.20 -23.76
CA PRO A 92 2.72 -4.66 -23.87
C PRO A 92 1.81 -5.34 -22.84
N ILE A 93 1.45 -4.65 -21.75
CA ILE A 93 0.77 -5.21 -20.58
C ILE A 93 -0.51 -4.44 -20.19
N TRP A 94 -1.01 -3.59 -21.09
CA TRP A 94 -2.11 -2.65 -20.79
C TRP A 94 -3.36 -3.35 -20.23
N TYR A 95 -3.65 -4.56 -20.70
CA TYR A 95 -4.79 -5.35 -20.24
C TYR A 95 -4.62 -5.86 -18.81
N TYR A 96 -3.39 -6.18 -18.35
CA TYR A 96 -3.15 -6.50 -16.94
C TYR A 96 -3.36 -5.28 -16.05
N VAL A 97 -2.96 -4.09 -16.52
CA VAL A 97 -3.22 -2.82 -15.81
C VAL A 97 -4.72 -2.59 -15.66
N VAL A 98 -5.50 -2.78 -16.74
CA VAL A 98 -6.97 -2.68 -16.71
C VAL A 98 -7.58 -3.70 -15.76
N ILE A 99 -7.14 -4.96 -15.79
CA ILE A 99 -7.60 -6.00 -14.84
C ILE A 99 -7.36 -5.54 -13.40
N CYS A 100 -6.15 -5.07 -13.07
CA CYS A 100 -5.83 -4.60 -11.72
C CYS A 100 -6.75 -3.45 -11.29
N LEU A 101 -6.98 -2.45 -12.15
CA LEU A 101 -7.86 -1.32 -11.86
C LEU A 101 -9.31 -1.73 -11.69
N SER A 102 -9.83 -2.62 -12.54
CA SER A 102 -11.19 -3.16 -12.43
C SER A 102 -11.39 -3.94 -11.14
N VAL A 103 -10.40 -4.74 -10.75
CA VAL A 103 -10.43 -5.50 -9.49
C VAL A 103 -10.36 -4.56 -8.29
N VAL A 104 -9.51 -3.51 -8.32
CA VAL A 104 -9.51 -2.48 -7.28
C VAL A 104 -10.87 -1.80 -7.21
N ALA A 105 -11.46 -1.37 -8.32
CA ALA A 105 -12.77 -0.74 -8.33
C ALA A 105 -13.83 -1.67 -7.72
N TRP A 106 -13.85 -2.94 -8.13
CA TRP A 106 -14.74 -3.95 -7.55
C TRP A 106 -14.59 -4.08 -6.03
N GLN A 107 -13.36 -4.11 -5.52
CA GLN A 107 -13.09 -4.20 -4.08
C GLN A 107 -13.75 -3.08 -3.27
N TYR A 108 -13.84 -1.85 -3.82
CA TYR A 108 -14.45 -0.71 -3.11
C TYR A 108 -15.94 -0.54 -3.40
N LEU A 109 -16.41 -0.92 -4.60
CA LEU A 109 -17.83 -0.84 -4.94
C LEU A 109 -18.67 -1.94 -4.27
N PHE A 110 -18.11 -3.13 -4.11
CA PHE A 110 -18.86 -4.30 -3.64
C PHE A 110 -18.20 -5.00 -2.45
N GLY A 111 -16.88 -4.92 -2.31
CA GLY A 111 -16.15 -5.74 -1.33
C GLY A 111 -16.13 -5.20 0.11
N ILE A 112 -16.40 -3.91 0.33
CA ILE A 112 -16.28 -3.31 1.68
C ILE A 112 -17.46 -3.65 2.59
N ASP A 113 -18.65 -3.82 2.03
CA ASP A 113 -19.87 -4.08 2.81
C ASP A 113 -20.20 -5.58 2.94
N ASP A 114 -19.56 -6.43 2.14
CA ASP A 114 -20.05 -7.79 1.90
C ASP A 114 -19.77 -8.79 3.04
N GLY A 115 -18.97 -8.42 4.06
CA GLY A 115 -18.52 -9.33 5.13
C GLY A 115 -17.72 -10.57 4.65
N ASN A 116 -17.65 -10.78 3.34
CA ASN A 116 -17.14 -11.97 2.68
C ASN A 116 -15.65 -11.83 2.43
N THR A 117 -14.88 -12.14 3.48
CA THR A 117 -13.41 -12.11 3.46
C THR A 117 -12.79 -12.97 2.35
N LEU A 118 -13.50 -13.99 1.85
CA LEU A 118 -13.02 -14.82 0.76
C LEU A 118 -13.00 -14.08 -0.58
N SER A 119 -14.06 -13.32 -0.90
CA SER A 119 -14.14 -12.51 -2.13
C SER A 119 -13.02 -11.46 -2.21
N LEU A 120 -12.72 -10.81 -1.08
CA LEU A 120 -11.62 -9.85 -0.97
C LEU A 120 -10.24 -10.50 -1.17
N ARG A 121 -10.06 -11.74 -0.68
CA ARG A 121 -8.82 -12.52 -0.91
C ARG A 121 -8.67 -12.97 -2.36
N ILE A 122 -9.74 -13.47 -2.96
CA ILE A 122 -9.73 -13.89 -4.37
C ILE A 122 -9.42 -12.70 -5.27
N SER A 123 -10.11 -11.57 -5.07
CA SER A 123 -9.79 -10.34 -5.81
C SER A 123 -8.34 -9.91 -5.60
N GLN A 124 -7.79 -10.09 -4.39
CA GLN A 124 -6.36 -9.84 -4.17
C GLN A 124 -5.46 -10.73 -5.03
N TRP A 125 -5.69 -12.04 -5.02
CA TRP A 125 -4.91 -12.98 -5.84
C TRP A 125 -5.01 -12.70 -7.34
N ILE A 126 -6.16 -12.23 -7.83
CA ILE A 126 -6.35 -11.93 -9.25
C ILE A 126 -5.39 -10.82 -9.69
N TRP A 127 -5.32 -9.70 -8.96
CA TRP A 127 -4.41 -8.62 -9.36
C TRP A 127 -2.94 -8.99 -9.10
N GLU A 128 -2.63 -9.76 -8.06
CA GLU A 128 -1.27 -10.27 -7.82
C GLU A 128 -0.79 -11.16 -8.97
N LEU A 129 -1.65 -12.07 -9.45
CA LEU A 129 -1.37 -12.91 -10.59
C LEU A 129 -1.21 -12.09 -11.88
N ALA A 130 -2.04 -11.06 -12.08
CA ALA A 130 -1.91 -10.16 -13.22
C ALA A 130 -0.54 -9.46 -13.24
N ILE A 131 -0.06 -8.97 -12.09
CA ILE A 131 1.29 -8.41 -11.96
C ILE A 131 2.34 -9.46 -12.31
N ALA A 132 2.28 -10.64 -11.69
CA ALA A 132 3.23 -11.71 -11.93
C ALA A 132 3.38 -12.04 -13.42
N LEU A 133 2.25 -12.26 -14.10
CA LEU A 133 2.20 -12.57 -15.53
C LEU A 133 2.69 -11.40 -16.39
N SER A 134 2.34 -10.16 -16.02
CA SER A 134 2.81 -8.96 -16.73
C SER A 134 4.34 -8.86 -16.72
N VAL A 135 4.97 -9.07 -15.56
CA VAL A 135 6.42 -8.93 -15.41
C VAL A 135 7.15 -10.07 -16.13
N ILE A 136 6.62 -11.30 -16.05
CA ILE A 136 7.14 -12.43 -16.83
C ILE A 136 7.13 -12.11 -18.33
N GLN A 137 6.03 -11.53 -18.83
CA GLN A 137 5.89 -11.14 -20.23
C GLN A 137 6.84 -10.01 -20.62
N LEU A 138 7.01 -8.99 -19.77
CA LEU A 138 7.95 -7.91 -20.02
C LEU A 138 9.39 -8.42 -20.11
N VAL A 139 9.80 -9.27 -19.17
CA VAL A 139 11.14 -9.87 -19.19
C VAL A 139 11.35 -10.76 -20.40
N ARG A 140 10.43 -11.69 -20.68
CA ARG A 140 10.63 -12.69 -21.74
C ARG A 140 10.44 -12.16 -23.15
N LYS A 141 9.56 -11.18 -23.35
CA LYS A 141 9.17 -10.72 -24.69
C LYS A 141 9.62 -9.30 -25.04
N ASN A 142 9.96 -8.48 -24.03
CA ASN A 142 10.28 -7.06 -24.24
C ASN A 142 11.70 -6.68 -23.75
N ASP A 143 12.49 -7.69 -23.40
CA ASP A 143 13.90 -7.58 -22.97
C ASP A 143 14.08 -6.66 -21.76
N PHE A 144 13.24 -6.84 -20.74
CA PHE A 144 13.34 -6.06 -19.50
C PHE A 144 14.47 -6.58 -18.62
N GLY A 145 15.37 -5.68 -18.23
CA GLY A 145 16.42 -5.93 -17.25
C GLY A 145 15.99 -5.64 -15.81
N TRP A 146 16.96 -5.73 -14.89
CA TRP A 146 16.76 -5.53 -13.45
C TRP A 146 16.15 -4.16 -13.11
N GLY A 147 16.72 -3.08 -13.68
CA GLY A 147 16.20 -1.72 -13.49
C GLY A 147 14.78 -1.57 -14.03
N ASN A 148 14.47 -2.18 -15.18
CA ASN A 148 13.12 -2.15 -15.74
C ASN A 148 12.10 -2.86 -14.85
N VAL A 149 12.45 -4.03 -14.30
CA VAL A 149 11.58 -4.75 -13.36
C VAL A 149 11.33 -3.91 -12.11
N PHE A 150 12.38 -3.32 -11.51
CA PHE A 150 12.23 -2.46 -10.34
C PHE A 150 11.29 -1.28 -10.63
N PHE A 151 11.49 -0.58 -11.74
CA PHE A 151 10.60 0.54 -12.13
C PHE A 151 9.17 0.08 -12.43
N SER A 152 8.98 -1.11 -12.99
CA SER A 152 7.64 -1.70 -13.20
C SER A 152 6.92 -1.92 -11.87
N GLY A 153 7.65 -2.29 -10.81
CA GLY A 153 7.11 -2.42 -9.46
C GLY A 153 6.62 -1.08 -8.89
N ILE A 154 7.38 0.00 -9.10
CA ILE A 154 6.95 1.36 -8.73
C ILE A 154 5.68 1.74 -9.49
N LEU A 155 5.64 1.47 -10.80
CA LEU A 155 4.50 1.77 -11.64
C LEU A 155 3.24 1.04 -11.18
N TYR A 156 3.32 -0.27 -10.92
CA TYR A 156 2.19 -1.03 -10.38
C TYR A 156 1.81 -0.61 -8.97
N SER A 157 2.75 -0.20 -8.14
CA SER A 157 2.48 0.33 -6.80
C SER A 157 1.63 1.59 -6.87
N LEU A 158 1.98 2.51 -7.76
CA LEU A 158 1.23 3.76 -7.97
C LEU A 158 -0.12 3.49 -8.65
N ILE A 159 -0.21 2.57 -9.61
CA ILE A 159 -1.48 2.21 -10.25
C ILE A 159 -2.44 1.57 -9.24
N ILE A 160 -2.00 0.56 -8.49
CA ILE A 160 -2.90 -0.21 -7.63
C ILE A 160 -3.12 0.52 -6.32
N HIS A 161 -2.05 0.80 -5.58
CA HIS A 161 -2.17 1.41 -4.26
C HIS A 161 -2.41 2.91 -4.33
N GLY A 162 -1.87 3.61 -5.33
CA GLY A 162 -2.25 5.01 -5.60
C GLY A 162 -3.75 5.16 -5.85
N THR A 163 -4.37 4.30 -6.65
CA THR A 163 -5.83 4.30 -6.82
C THR A 163 -6.57 3.95 -5.54
N LYS A 164 -6.11 2.95 -4.76
CA LYS A 164 -6.71 2.60 -3.46
C LYS A 164 -6.69 3.78 -2.48
N ILE A 165 -5.58 4.51 -2.37
CA ILE A 165 -5.48 5.65 -1.46
C ILE A 165 -6.30 6.83 -1.94
N LEU A 166 -6.37 7.05 -3.25
CA LEU A 166 -7.22 8.08 -3.83
C LEU A 166 -8.69 7.83 -3.47
N ILE A 167 -9.16 6.60 -3.63
CA ILE A 167 -10.52 6.22 -3.26
C ILE A 167 -10.75 6.43 -1.75
N ARG A 168 -9.85 5.95 -0.89
CA ARG A 168 -9.95 6.10 0.58
C ARG A 168 -9.99 7.56 1.02
N TYR A 169 -9.14 8.39 0.44
CA TYR A 169 -9.03 9.80 0.81
C TYR A 169 -10.25 10.60 0.35
N LEU A 170 -10.73 10.35 -0.87
CA LEU A 170 -11.84 11.11 -1.45
C LEU A 170 -13.22 10.65 -0.96
N PHE A 171 -13.44 9.34 -0.77
CA PHE A 171 -14.78 8.78 -0.53
C PHE A 171 -14.99 8.23 0.89
N TYR A 172 -13.93 8.03 1.68
CA TYR A 172 -14.03 7.40 3.02
C TYR A 172 -13.41 8.27 4.13
N ASP A 173 -13.21 9.57 3.85
CA ASP A 173 -12.71 10.60 4.76
C ASP A 173 -11.50 10.16 5.59
N LYS A 174 -10.55 9.48 4.94
CA LYS A 174 -9.32 9.03 5.60
C LYS A 174 -8.29 10.15 5.67
N THR A 175 -7.54 10.15 6.77
CA THR A 175 -6.49 11.11 7.08
C THR A 175 -5.22 10.87 6.26
N LEU A 176 -4.33 11.87 6.21
CA LEU A 176 -3.14 11.81 5.34
C LEU A 176 -2.17 10.71 5.77
N LEU A 177 -1.82 10.60 7.06
CA LEU A 177 -0.83 9.61 7.49
C LEU A 177 -1.38 8.20 7.31
N TYR A 178 -2.67 7.99 7.58
CA TYR A 178 -3.33 6.71 7.30
C TYR A 178 -3.20 6.29 5.83
N VAL A 179 -3.46 7.18 4.87
CA VAL A 179 -3.38 6.80 3.46
C VAL A 179 -1.93 6.58 3.00
N LEU A 180 -0.97 7.34 3.53
CA LEU A 180 0.46 7.14 3.24
C LEU A 180 0.97 5.80 3.79
N ASP A 181 0.58 5.42 5.00
CA ASP A 181 0.90 4.11 5.59
C ASP A 181 0.36 2.97 4.72
N ARG A 182 -0.91 3.06 4.28
CA ARG A 182 -1.52 2.06 3.40
C ARG A 182 -0.91 2.03 2.01
N LEU A 183 -0.45 3.17 1.48
CA LEU A 183 0.33 3.23 0.25
C LEU A 183 1.63 2.44 0.42
N LEU A 184 2.39 2.72 1.48
CA LEU A 184 3.70 2.12 1.70
C LEU A 184 3.61 0.61 1.90
N TYR A 185 2.74 0.16 2.80
CA TYR A 185 2.56 -1.27 3.10
C TYR A 185 2.10 -2.05 1.87
N GLY A 186 1.13 -1.50 1.13
CA GLY A 186 0.64 -2.11 -0.10
C GLY A 186 1.69 -2.15 -1.21
N SER A 187 2.39 -1.04 -1.40
CA SER A 187 3.47 -0.94 -2.39
C SER A 187 4.59 -1.93 -2.09
N LEU A 188 4.91 -2.19 -0.82
CA LEU A 188 5.91 -3.19 -0.44
C LEU A 188 5.54 -4.58 -0.98
N LEU A 189 4.28 -5.01 -0.85
CA LEU A 189 3.81 -6.28 -1.40
C LEU A 189 3.96 -6.33 -2.94
N VAL A 190 3.54 -5.27 -3.62
CA VAL A 190 3.69 -5.16 -5.09
C VAL A 190 5.15 -5.24 -5.51
N MET A 191 6.04 -4.56 -4.78
CA MET A 191 7.48 -4.59 -5.03
C MET A 191 8.06 -5.98 -4.84
N VAL A 192 7.69 -6.69 -3.76
CA VAL A 192 8.13 -8.06 -3.51
C VAL A 192 7.72 -8.99 -4.63
N ILE A 193 6.46 -8.94 -5.09
CA ILE A 193 5.96 -9.78 -6.18
C ILE A 193 6.69 -9.43 -7.49
N THR A 194 6.73 -8.15 -7.84
CA THR A 194 7.31 -7.69 -9.11
C THR A 194 8.80 -7.98 -9.19
N CYS A 195 9.57 -7.58 -8.18
CA CYS A 195 11.00 -7.83 -8.15
C CYS A 195 11.27 -9.33 -7.99
N GLY A 196 10.63 -10.03 -7.06
CA GLY A 196 10.86 -11.46 -6.85
C GLY A 196 10.64 -12.29 -8.12
N ILE A 197 9.49 -12.12 -8.77
CA ILE A 197 9.15 -12.88 -9.98
C ILE A 197 9.97 -12.39 -11.18
N GLY A 198 10.12 -11.08 -11.37
CA GLY A 198 10.87 -10.53 -12.50
C GLY A 198 12.34 -10.90 -12.44
N PHE A 199 12.97 -10.78 -11.28
CA PHE A 199 14.36 -11.13 -11.06
C PHE A 199 14.61 -12.64 -11.25
N ALA A 200 13.75 -13.48 -10.68
CA ALA A 200 13.79 -14.92 -10.93
C ALA A 200 13.67 -15.23 -12.43
N THR A 201 12.77 -14.54 -13.14
CA THR A 201 12.57 -14.73 -14.58
C THR A 201 13.80 -14.31 -15.40
N ILE A 202 14.46 -13.21 -15.02
CA ILE A 202 15.71 -12.76 -15.64
C ILE A 202 16.79 -13.83 -15.47
N LEU A 203 16.98 -14.34 -14.25
CA LEU A 203 17.99 -15.37 -13.96
C LEU A 203 17.75 -16.64 -14.78
N ILE A 204 16.51 -17.12 -14.83
CA ILE A 204 16.13 -18.31 -15.60
C ILE A 204 16.39 -18.08 -17.10
N THR A 205 16.05 -16.90 -17.61
CA THR A 205 16.18 -16.61 -19.05
C THR A 205 17.64 -16.46 -19.47
N ARG A 206 18.48 -15.82 -18.63
CA ARG A 206 19.92 -15.70 -18.88
C ARG A 206 20.64 -17.05 -18.80
N SER A 207 20.31 -17.87 -17.81
CA SER A 207 20.89 -19.22 -17.66
C SER A 207 20.65 -20.08 -18.91
N LYS A 208 19.42 -20.04 -19.47
CA LYS A 208 19.10 -20.77 -20.71
C LYS A 208 19.91 -20.29 -21.93
N ARG A 209 20.14 -18.98 -22.07
CA ARG A 209 20.96 -18.43 -23.18
C ARG A 209 22.41 -18.91 -23.10
N ASN A 210 23.01 -18.87 -21.91
CA ASN A 210 24.39 -19.33 -21.72
C ASN A 210 24.55 -20.83 -22.04
N VAL A 211 23.58 -21.68 -21.70
CA VAL A 211 23.62 -23.11 -22.05
C VAL A 211 23.54 -23.32 -23.57
N SER A 212 22.70 -22.57 -24.28
CA SER A 212 22.60 -22.69 -25.74
C SER A 212 23.85 -22.20 -26.49
N GLU A 213 24.61 -21.26 -25.92
CA GLU A 213 25.86 -20.77 -26.53
C GLU A 213 27.04 -21.72 -26.32
N VAL A 214 27.07 -22.47 -25.21
CA VAL A 214 28.14 -23.42 -24.89
C VAL A 214 27.96 -24.78 -25.60
N SER A 215 26.73 -25.13 -26.00
CA SER A 215 26.43 -26.32 -26.79
C SER A 215 25.81 -25.94 -28.14
N PRO A 216 26.60 -25.40 -29.09
CA PRO A 216 26.14 -25.27 -30.46
C PRO A 216 25.98 -26.69 -31.01
N LYS A 217 24.76 -27.04 -31.38
CA LYS A 217 24.49 -28.25 -32.18
C LYS A 217 25.05 -28.06 -33.58
#